data_AF-A0AAU6L8H8-F1
#
_entry.id   AF-A0AAU6L8H8-F1
#
_cell.length_a   1.000
_cell.length_b   1.000
_cell.length_c   1.000
_cell.angle_alpha   90.00
_cell.angle_beta   90.00
_cell.angle_gamma   90.00
#
_symmetry.space_group_name_H-M   'P 1'
#
loop_
_entity.id
_entity.type
_entity.pdbx_description
1 polymer ?
#
loop_
_entity_poly.entity_id
_entity_poly.type
_entity_poly.pdbx_seq_one_letter_code
_entity_poly.pdbx_strand_id
1 'polypeptide(L)'
;MDLVQLPDPQGSHLASGPVGGSGWALNCPGTWEEPVPLGGGRYLYVEARGVVVVEENAAALADWPRGATDASSWASAEDAPWFRPGTRGSGPLTAAGLARTFGDAWVTRVPGDELPDSLEHPGTREFLSGVGLPRHWAAGVSSFEVAPELLRPLTAQAPEAGDDALLHLGTFDFGYTDPGLVGVHRVTGAVHMYQESVIPLARDVATFVGLLDGVRRYMGACWSSYPAEDGIGDFGEAMEALNPGALANGSPAAETWEHLFAAITELSVYGY
;
A
#
# COMPACT_ATOMS: atom_id res chain seq x y z
N MET A 1 34.91 32.01 -4.90
CA MET A 1 35.21 30.64 -5.36
C MET A 1 34.59 29.69 -4.34
N ASP A 2 33.28 29.78 -4.11
CA ASP A 2 32.15 29.39 -5.00
C ASP A 2 32.11 27.85 -5.08
N LEU A 3 31.37 27.10 -4.26
CA LEU A 3 29.97 27.18 -3.79
C LEU A 3 28.97 26.83 -4.91
N VAL A 4 28.35 25.64 -4.82
CA VAL A 4 26.97 25.41 -5.27
C VAL A 4 26.23 24.61 -4.18
N GLN A 5 25.30 25.32 -3.53
CA GLN A 5 24.20 24.85 -2.68
C GLN A 5 23.20 24.00 -3.47
N LEU A 6 22.57 23.02 -2.80
CA LEU A 6 21.12 22.74 -2.82
C LEU A 6 20.71 22.11 -1.47
N PRO A 7 19.43 22.20 -1.04
CA PRO A 7 19.10 22.81 0.25
C PRO A 7 18.54 21.85 1.31
N ASP A 8 18.68 22.33 2.54
CA ASP A 8 17.85 22.11 3.73
C ASP A 8 17.74 20.69 4.34
N PRO A 9 18.57 20.37 5.36
CA PRO A 9 18.22 19.37 6.34
C PRO A 9 17.21 20.00 7.31
N GLN A 10 15.96 20.21 6.86
CA GLN A 10 14.89 20.41 7.83
C GLN A 10 14.75 19.07 8.54
N GLY A 11 15.30 18.90 9.74
CA GLY A 11 14.84 19.71 10.86
C GLY A 11 13.41 19.29 11.03
N SER A 12 13.23 18.16 11.71
CA SER A 12 11.94 17.65 12.16
C SER A 12 11.23 18.76 12.92
N HIS A 13 10.49 19.59 12.18
CA HIS A 13 9.57 20.55 12.71
C HIS A 13 8.41 19.72 13.27
N LEU A 14 8.56 19.29 14.53
CA LEU A 14 7.46 19.37 15.47
C LEU A 14 6.85 20.76 15.27
N ALA A 15 5.57 20.79 14.90
CA ALA A 15 4.82 21.95 14.44
C ALA A 15 5.32 23.27 15.06
N SER A 16 5.99 24.09 14.26
CA SER A 16 6.37 25.44 14.64
C SER A 16 5.22 26.38 14.26
N GLY A 17 4.46 26.83 15.25
CA GLY A 17 3.49 27.92 15.15
C GLY A 17 3.02 28.39 16.53
N PRO A 18 2.57 29.66 16.64
CA PRO A 18 3.39 30.83 16.92
C PRO A 18 3.92 30.90 18.37
N VAL A 19 5.01 31.65 18.56
CA VAL A 19 5.64 31.96 19.86
C VAL A 19 4.63 32.69 20.76
N GLY A 20 3.99 31.92 21.64
CA GLY A 20 2.98 32.43 22.57
C GLY A 20 2.73 31.44 23.71
N GLY A 21 3.68 31.35 24.64
CA GLY A 21 3.40 30.95 26.03
C GLY A 21 2.73 29.60 26.31
N SER A 22 2.87 28.59 25.46
CA SER A 22 2.49 27.21 25.77
C SER A 22 3.75 26.35 25.91
N GLY A 23 3.88 25.67 27.05
CA GLY A 23 4.94 24.71 27.30
C GLY A 23 4.93 23.59 26.25
N TRP A 24 6.07 22.92 26.12
CA TRP A 24 6.26 21.71 25.32
C TRP A 24 5.25 20.63 25.75
N ALA A 25 4.03 20.67 25.21
CA ALA A 25 3.01 19.67 25.50
C ALA A 25 3.31 18.44 24.65
N LEU A 26 3.70 17.35 25.31
CA LEU A 26 3.75 16.03 24.68
C LEU A 26 2.33 15.64 24.26
N ASN A 27 2.20 15.06 23.08
CA ASN A 27 0.93 14.55 22.57
C ASN A 27 1.00 13.03 22.63
N CYS A 28 0.21 12.42 23.49
CA CYS A 28 0.16 10.97 23.65
C CYS A 28 -1.22 10.47 23.19
N PRO A 29 -1.30 9.55 22.23
CA PRO A 29 -2.57 8.94 21.85
C PRO A 29 -3.10 8.12 23.02
N GLY A 30 -4.35 8.38 23.43
CA GLY A 30 -5.01 7.60 24.48
C GLY A 30 -5.23 6.12 24.14
N THR A 31 -4.95 5.73 22.89
CA THR A 31 -5.10 4.36 22.36
C THR A 31 -3.83 3.51 22.44
N TRP A 32 -2.72 4.06 22.92
CA TRP A 32 -1.49 3.29 23.09
C TRP A 32 -1.60 2.34 24.27
N GLU A 33 -1.39 1.06 24.00
CA GLU A 33 -1.20 0.06 25.05
C GLU A 33 0.16 0.24 25.76
N GLU A 34 0.38 -0.52 26.83
CA GLU A 34 1.66 -0.50 27.56
C GLU A 34 2.84 -0.80 26.61
N PRO A 35 3.89 0.05 26.58
CA PRO A 35 5.01 -0.16 25.67
C PRO A 35 5.77 -1.44 25.97
N VAL A 36 6.09 -2.20 24.92
CA VAL A 36 6.98 -3.37 25.03
C VAL A 36 8.42 -2.93 24.77
N PRO A 37 9.35 -3.07 25.74
CA PRO A 37 10.74 -2.70 25.54
C PRO A 37 11.42 -3.66 24.55
N LEU A 38 12.06 -3.12 23.51
CA LEU A 38 12.85 -3.87 22.52
C LEU A 38 14.36 -3.82 22.81
N GLY A 39 14.76 -3.10 23.86
CA GLY A 39 16.15 -2.86 24.22
C GLY A 39 16.83 -1.75 23.40
N GLY A 40 17.87 -1.15 23.98
CA GLY A 40 18.63 -0.05 23.35
C GLY A 40 17.84 1.25 23.21
N GLY A 41 16.98 1.58 24.16
CA GLY A 41 16.14 2.79 24.11
C GLY A 41 14.96 2.70 23.13
N ARG A 42 14.64 1.51 22.61
CA ARG A 42 13.53 1.30 21.69
C ARG A 42 12.33 0.66 22.37
N TYR A 43 11.16 1.14 22.01
CA TYR A 43 9.88 0.72 22.55
C TYR A 43 8.91 0.43 21.40
N LEU A 44 8.19 -0.68 21.52
CA LEU A 44 7.10 -1.04 20.65
C LEU A 44 5.79 -0.55 21.27
N TYR A 45 4.99 0.20 20.51
CA TYR A 45 3.61 0.46 20.86
C TYR A 45 2.70 -0.19 19.84
N VAL A 46 1.63 -0.79 20.34
CA VAL A 46 0.58 -1.40 19.53
C VAL A 46 -0.71 -0.63 19.79
N GLU A 47 -1.41 -0.30 18.72
CA GLU A 47 -2.80 0.12 18.77
C GLU A 47 -3.58 -0.53 17.63
N ALA A 48 -4.91 -0.39 17.62
CA ALA A 48 -5.77 -0.96 16.57
C ALA A 48 -5.35 -0.55 15.14
N ARG A 49 -4.67 0.60 15.01
CA ARG A 49 -4.24 1.22 13.74
C ARG A 49 -2.88 0.73 13.25
N GLY A 50 -2.13 0.01 14.09
CA GLY A 50 -0.85 -0.56 13.73
C GLY A 50 0.16 -0.58 14.87
N VAL A 51 1.42 -0.76 14.47
CA VAL A 51 2.54 -0.91 15.38
C VAL A 51 3.55 0.18 15.08
N VAL A 52 4.03 0.86 16.11
CA VAL A 52 5.16 1.79 16.01
C VAL A 52 6.32 1.29 16.84
N VAL A 53 7.53 1.43 16.30
CA VAL A 53 8.76 1.39 17.08
C VAL A 53 9.22 2.83 17.29
N VAL A 54 9.21 3.25 18.55
CA VAL A 54 9.74 4.55 18.97
C VAL A 54 11.14 4.32 19.52
N GLU A 55 12.10 5.13 19.06
CA GLU A 55 13.47 5.13 19.56
C GLU A 55 13.74 6.39 20.37
N GLU A 56 14.38 6.23 21.51
CA GLU A 56 14.80 7.33 22.38
C GLU A 56 15.80 8.25 21.65
N ASN A 57 15.40 9.50 21.43
CA ASN A 57 16.29 10.50 20.87
C ASN A 57 17.04 11.23 22.00
N ALA A 58 18.22 10.70 22.35
CA ALA A 58 19.05 11.25 23.43
C ALA A 58 19.42 12.73 23.24
N ALA A 59 19.53 13.20 21.99
CA ALA A 59 19.83 14.61 21.70
C ALA A 59 18.62 15.52 21.99
N ALA A 60 17.41 15.07 21.61
CA ALA A 60 16.18 15.79 21.93
C ALA A 60 15.87 15.79 23.43
N LEU A 61 16.29 14.73 24.14
CA LEU A 61 16.10 14.59 25.59
C LEU A 61 17.17 15.31 26.42
N ALA A 62 18.25 15.81 25.81
CA ALA A 62 19.38 16.42 26.52
C ALA A 62 18.94 17.62 27.39
N ASP A 63 18.05 18.45 26.83
CA ASP A 63 17.50 19.65 27.47
C ASP A 63 16.10 19.43 28.04
N TRP A 64 15.61 18.17 28.05
CA TRP A 64 14.26 17.87 28.50
C TRP A 64 14.13 18.02 30.02
N PRO A 65 13.03 18.61 30.54
CA PRO A 65 12.80 18.75 31.97
C PRO A 65 12.84 17.39 32.67
N ARG A 66 13.77 17.23 33.62
CA ARG A 66 13.91 16.00 34.43
C ARG A 66 13.02 16.10 35.67
N GLY A 67 11.71 16.01 35.47
CA GLY A 67 10.69 15.91 36.53
C GLY A 67 9.85 14.65 36.34
N ALA A 68 9.08 14.25 37.36
CA ALA A 68 8.10 13.18 37.20
C ALA A 68 7.03 13.63 36.20
N THR A 69 6.98 12.99 35.03
CA THR A 69 5.89 13.18 34.07
C THR A 69 4.67 12.44 34.61
N ASP A 70 3.69 13.20 35.10
CA ASP A 70 2.35 12.67 35.41
C ASP A 70 1.39 12.91 34.24
N ALA A 71 0.16 12.39 34.34
CA ALA A 71 -0.84 12.50 33.27
C ALA A 71 -1.25 13.93 32.89
N SER A 72 -0.79 14.96 33.61
CA SER A 72 -0.97 16.36 33.24
C SER A 72 0.14 16.91 32.34
N SER A 73 1.19 16.11 32.10
CA SER A 73 2.39 16.48 31.31
C SER A 73 2.23 16.24 29.81
N TRP A 74 1.08 15.71 29.37
CA TRP A 74 0.74 15.49 27.97
C TRP A 74 -0.71 15.86 27.67
N ALA A 75 -0.97 16.30 26.44
CA ALA A 75 -2.32 16.43 25.89
C ALA A 75 -2.70 15.13 25.17
N SER A 76 -3.98 14.76 25.23
CA SER A 76 -4.49 13.64 24.42
C SER A 76 -4.49 14.05 22.95
N ALA A 77 -3.90 13.21 22.11
CA ALA A 77 -3.94 13.35 20.65
C ALA A 77 -4.99 12.44 20.01
N GLU A 78 -6.14 12.27 20.68
CA GLU A 78 -7.24 11.42 20.21
C GLU A 78 -7.79 11.85 18.84
N ASP A 79 -7.78 13.14 18.54
CA ASP A 79 -8.46 13.70 17.36
C ASP A 79 -7.59 13.81 16.12
N ALA A 80 -6.27 13.54 16.20
CA ALA A 80 -5.36 13.76 15.09
C ALA A 80 -4.28 12.68 14.98
N PRO A 81 -3.89 12.31 13.74
CA PRO A 81 -2.77 11.42 13.51
C PRO A 81 -1.49 12.05 14.08
N TRP A 82 -0.89 11.37 15.05
CA TRP A 82 0.33 11.80 15.75
C TRP A 82 1.60 11.52 14.93
N PHE A 83 1.47 10.80 13.81
CA PHE A 83 2.41 10.75 12.69
C PHE A 83 1.82 11.51 11.50
N ARG A 84 2.64 12.18 10.70
CA ARG A 84 2.13 12.97 9.57
C ARG A 84 1.49 12.05 8.51
N PRO A 85 0.18 12.15 8.24
CA PRO A 85 -0.42 11.53 7.06
C PRO A 85 0.24 12.14 5.82
N GLY A 86 0.63 11.31 4.85
CA GLY A 86 1.31 11.77 3.64
C GLY A 86 2.75 11.30 3.44
N THR A 87 3.30 10.45 4.33
CA THR A 87 4.45 9.58 3.97
C THR A 87 4.03 8.40 3.07
N ARG A 88 2.71 8.24 2.88
CA ARG A 88 2.05 7.46 1.84
C ARG A 88 2.44 8.05 0.48
N GLY A 89 3.63 7.68 -0.02
CA GLY A 89 4.22 8.30 -1.21
C GLY A 89 3.21 8.49 -2.33
N SER A 90 2.95 9.75 -2.71
CA SER A 90 2.11 10.12 -3.82
C SER A 90 2.97 10.23 -5.08
N GLY A 91 2.94 9.17 -5.89
CA GLY A 91 3.72 9.11 -7.12
C GLY A 91 3.66 7.74 -7.76
N PRO A 92 4.22 7.58 -8.97
CA PRO A 92 4.32 6.29 -9.62
C PRO A 92 4.94 5.25 -8.69
N LEU A 93 4.41 4.04 -8.74
CA LEU A 93 4.94 2.94 -7.95
C LEU A 93 6.39 2.66 -8.36
N THR A 94 7.30 2.71 -7.38
CA THR A 94 8.73 2.45 -7.58
C THR A 94 9.12 1.13 -6.94
N ALA A 95 10.26 0.55 -7.35
CA ALA A 95 10.80 -0.66 -6.75
C ALA A 95 10.97 -0.53 -5.23
N ALA A 96 11.49 0.62 -4.76
CA ALA A 96 11.64 0.91 -3.34
C ALA A 96 10.28 1.09 -2.64
N GLY A 97 9.29 1.67 -3.32
CA GLY A 97 7.91 1.77 -2.82
C GLY A 97 7.28 0.41 -2.62
N LEU A 98 7.35 -0.46 -3.63
CA LEU A 98 6.80 -1.79 -3.57
C LEU A 98 7.52 -2.66 -2.51
N ALA A 99 8.85 -2.57 -2.43
CA ALA A 99 9.64 -3.25 -1.41
C ALA A 99 9.31 -2.76 0.02
N ARG A 100 8.95 -1.48 0.21
CA ARG A 100 8.48 -0.99 1.52
C ARG A 100 7.13 -1.59 1.90
N THR A 101 6.22 -1.79 0.95
CA THR A 101 4.89 -2.34 1.22
C THR A 101 4.91 -3.85 1.43
N PHE A 102 5.63 -4.60 0.59
CA PHE A 102 5.59 -6.07 0.58
C PHE A 102 6.85 -6.74 1.14
N GLY A 103 7.97 -6.01 1.22
CA GLY A 103 9.29 -6.58 1.47
C GLY A 103 9.95 -7.05 0.17
N ASP A 104 11.24 -6.77 0.00
CA ASP A 104 11.95 -7.03 -1.27
C ASP A 104 11.98 -8.53 -1.64
N ALA A 105 12.10 -9.43 -0.64
CA ALA A 105 12.05 -10.88 -0.84
C ALA A 105 10.69 -11.40 -1.36
N TRP A 106 9.64 -10.58 -1.23
CA TRP A 106 8.27 -10.88 -1.66
C TRP A 106 7.88 -10.16 -2.94
N VAL A 107 8.85 -9.57 -3.65
CA VAL A 107 8.64 -8.97 -4.98
C VAL A 107 9.33 -9.83 -6.03
N THR A 108 8.58 -10.27 -7.04
CA THR A 108 9.11 -10.95 -8.23
C THR A 108 9.40 -9.92 -9.31
N ARG A 109 10.66 -9.90 -9.76
CA ARG A 109 11.11 -9.15 -10.94
C ARG A 109 11.57 -10.14 -11.99
N VAL A 110 11.26 -9.87 -13.24
CA VAL A 110 11.70 -10.69 -14.37
C VAL A 110 12.82 -9.94 -15.08
N PRO A 111 14.06 -10.45 -15.13
CA PRO A 111 15.15 -9.84 -15.87
C PRO A 111 14.73 -9.51 -17.30
N GLY A 112 15.19 -8.36 -17.82
CA GLY A 112 14.71 -7.84 -19.11
C GLY A 112 14.98 -8.77 -20.30
N ASP A 113 16.04 -9.57 -20.20
CA ASP A 113 16.47 -10.60 -21.15
C ASP A 113 15.74 -11.94 -20.96
N GLU A 114 15.07 -12.16 -19.83
CA GLU A 114 14.20 -13.31 -19.58
C GLU A 114 12.73 -13.03 -19.95
N LEU A 115 12.36 -11.78 -20.20
CA LEU A 115 11.01 -11.41 -20.65
C LEU A 115 10.77 -11.92 -22.08
N PRO A 116 9.67 -12.66 -22.33
CA PRO A 116 9.41 -13.25 -23.64
C PRO A 116 9.25 -12.19 -24.73
N ASP A 117 9.72 -12.49 -25.94
CA ASP A 117 9.58 -11.59 -27.11
C ASP A 117 8.11 -11.32 -27.46
N SER A 118 7.21 -12.23 -27.10
CA SER A 118 5.78 -12.07 -27.31
C SER A 118 5.17 -10.92 -26.49
N LEU A 119 5.79 -10.52 -25.38
CA LEU A 119 5.40 -9.35 -24.59
C LEU A 119 5.95 -8.08 -25.27
N GLU A 120 5.14 -7.45 -26.10
CA GLU A 120 5.50 -6.30 -26.93
C GLU A 120 5.32 -4.97 -26.20
N HIS A 121 4.44 -4.90 -25.20
CA HIS A 121 4.13 -3.65 -24.50
C HIS A 121 5.34 -3.12 -23.70
N PRO A 122 5.96 -1.98 -24.08
CA PRO A 122 7.22 -1.53 -23.49
C PRO A 122 7.07 -1.16 -22.02
N GLY A 123 5.96 -0.52 -21.62
CA GLY A 123 5.71 -0.15 -20.23
C GLY A 123 5.58 -1.36 -19.30
N THR A 124 4.99 -2.47 -19.78
CA THR A 124 4.92 -3.71 -19.00
C THR A 124 6.30 -4.33 -18.84
N ARG A 125 7.12 -4.34 -19.90
CA ARG A 125 8.49 -4.87 -19.82
C ARG A 125 9.34 -4.09 -18.82
N GLU A 126 9.30 -2.76 -18.90
CA GLU A 126 10.00 -1.87 -17.97
C GLU A 126 9.53 -2.10 -16.53
N PHE A 127 8.21 -2.18 -16.32
CA PHE A 127 7.65 -2.36 -14.99
C PHE A 127 8.01 -3.71 -14.36
N LEU A 128 7.88 -4.82 -15.10
CA LEU A 128 8.19 -6.16 -14.59
C LEU A 128 9.67 -6.36 -14.28
N SER A 129 10.56 -5.71 -15.05
CA SER A 129 12.00 -5.79 -14.84
C SER A 129 12.51 -4.83 -13.76
N GLY A 130 12.01 -3.60 -13.74
CA GLY A 130 12.45 -2.55 -12.82
C GLY A 130 11.75 -2.56 -11.46
N VAL A 131 10.42 -2.69 -11.44
CA VAL A 131 9.59 -2.56 -10.22
C VAL A 131 9.19 -3.93 -9.68
N GLY A 132 8.55 -4.75 -10.51
CA GLY A 132 8.12 -6.12 -10.20
C GLY A 132 6.66 -6.26 -9.75
N LEU A 133 6.29 -7.48 -9.40
CA LEU A 133 4.98 -7.90 -8.89
C LEU A 133 5.10 -8.39 -7.45
N PRO A 134 4.11 -8.14 -6.56
CA PRO A 134 4.06 -8.81 -5.27
C PRO A 134 3.83 -10.31 -5.50
N ARG A 135 4.69 -11.17 -4.94
CA ARG A 135 4.58 -12.64 -5.03
C ARG A 135 3.25 -13.15 -4.52
N HIS A 136 2.82 -12.55 -3.41
CA HIS A 136 1.56 -12.83 -2.78
C HIS A 136 0.99 -11.52 -2.24
N TRP A 137 -0.31 -11.34 -2.42
CA TRP A 137 -1.10 -10.28 -1.80
C TRP A 137 -2.36 -10.93 -1.23
N ALA A 138 -2.86 -10.38 -0.12
CA ALA A 138 -4.11 -10.84 0.48
C ALA A 138 -4.81 -9.70 1.20
N ALA A 139 -6.13 -9.73 1.22
CA ALA A 139 -6.98 -8.88 2.03
C ALA A 139 -8.30 -9.62 2.30
N GLY A 140 -8.69 -9.75 3.56
CA GLY A 140 -9.82 -10.58 3.95
C GLY A 140 -9.65 -12.02 3.47
N VAL A 141 -10.67 -12.54 2.80
CA VAL A 141 -10.67 -13.89 2.20
C VAL A 141 -10.07 -13.94 0.80
N SER A 142 -9.71 -12.79 0.23
CA SER A 142 -9.18 -12.71 -1.12
C SER A 142 -7.66 -12.69 -1.11
N SER A 143 -7.05 -13.37 -2.09
CA SER A 143 -5.61 -13.35 -2.29
C SER A 143 -5.23 -13.36 -3.76
N PHE A 144 -4.07 -12.81 -4.07
CA PHE A 144 -3.43 -12.90 -5.38
C PHE A 144 -2.09 -13.60 -5.21
N GLU A 145 -1.80 -14.57 -6.06
CA GLU A 145 -0.50 -15.22 -6.11
C GLU A 145 0.07 -15.15 -7.54
N VAL A 146 1.33 -14.74 -7.64
CA VAL A 146 2.05 -14.72 -8.92
C VAL A 146 2.17 -16.13 -9.48
N ALA A 147 1.97 -16.27 -10.79
CA ALA A 147 2.07 -17.55 -11.47
C ALA A 147 3.47 -18.18 -11.24
N PRO A 148 3.55 -19.49 -10.96
CA PRO A 148 4.84 -20.19 -10.84
C PRO A 148 5.72 -20.03 -12.10
N GLU A 149 5.07 -19.98 -13.26
CA GLU A 149 5.68 -19.70 -14.55
C GLU A 149 4.98 -18.48 -15.18
N LEU A 150 5.59 -17.33 -14.98
CA LEU A 150 5.10 -16.05 -15.50
C LEU A 150 5.09 -15.99 -17.02
N LEU A 151 4.12 -15.25 -17.55
CA LEU A 151 4.02 -14.82 -18.95
C LEU A 151 3.87 -15.96 -19.98
N ARG A 152 3.44 -17.14 -19.55
CA ARG A 152 2.92 -18.17 -20.47
C ARG A 152 1.56 -17.73 -21.02
N PRO A 153 1.17 -18.13 -22.24
CA PRO A 153 -0.17 -17.85 -22.74
C PRO A 153 -1.23 -18.30 -21.74
N LEU A 154 -2.19 -17.45 -21.41
CA LEU A 154 -3.26 -17.75 -20.45
C LEU A 154 -4.08 -18.96 -20.92
N THR A 155 -4.23 -19.12 -22.24
CA THR A 155 -4.91 -20.24 -22.89
C THR A 155 -4.24 -21.60 -22.68
N ALA A 156 -2.97 -21.64 -22.25
CA ALA A 156 -2.33 -22.90 -21.85
C ALA A 156 -2.87 -23.43 -20.51
N GLN A 157 -3.51 -22.58 -19.71
CA GLN A 157 -4.12 -22.92 -18.42
C GLN A 157 -5.65 -22.96 -18.53
N ALA A 158 -6.22 -22.01 -19.28
CA ALA A 158 -7.66 -21.89 -19.53
C ALA A 158 -7.92 -21.68 -21.04
N PRO A 159 -7.98 -22.75 -21.85
CA PRO A 159 -8.24 -22.66 -23.29
C PRO A 159 -9.48 -21.83 -23.64
N GLU A 160 -10.49 -21.86 -22.78
CA GLU A 160 -11.76 -21.14 -22.88
C GLU A 160 -11.64 -19.61 -22.71
N ALA A 161 -10.52 -19.10 -22.19
CA ALA A 161 -10.24 -17.65 -22.21
C ALA A 161 -10.22 -17.10 -23.64
N GLY A 162 -9.87 -17.95 -24.63
CA GLY A 162 -10.02 -17.69 -26.06
C GLY A 162 -9.12 -16.59 -26.65
N ASP A 163 -8.41 -15.84 -25.81
CA ASP A 163 -7.50 -14.77 -26.21
C ASP A 163 -6.04 -15.18 -25.98
N ASP A 164 -5.39 -15.64 -27.05
CA ASP A 164 -3.97 -15.98 -27.06
C ASP A 164 -3.04 -14.77 -26.84
N ALA A 165 -3.57 -13.55 -26.86
CA ALA A 165 -2.79 -12.35 -26.55
C ALA A 165 -2.61 -12.13 -25.04
N LEU A 166 -3.36 -12.83 -24.18
CA LEU A 166 -3.21 -12.74 -22.72
C LEU A 166 -2.07 -13.65 -22.23
N LEU A 167 -1.15 -13.07 -21.47
CA LEU A 167 -0.04 -13.77 -20.82
C LEU A 167 -0.27 -13.82 -19.31
N HIS A 168 -0.20 -15.01 -18.73
CA HIS A 168 -0.55 -15.27 -17.33
C HIS A 168 0.40 -14.57 -16.35
N LEU A 169 -0.17 -13.76 -15.44
CA LEU A 169 0.53 -13.08 -14.36
C LEU A 169 0.39 -13.81 -13.02
N GLY A 170 -0.76 -14.43 -12.78
CA GLY A 170 -1.08 -15.05 -11.50
C GLY A 170 -2.57 -15.31 -11.35
N THR A 171 -2.98 -15.62 -10.14
CA THR A 171 -4.35 -16.06 -9.85
C THR A 171 -4.89 -15.29 -8.65
N PHE A 172 -6.12 -14.81 -8.76
CA PHE A 172 -6.93 -14.43 -7.61
C PHE A 172 -7.68 -15.63 -7.06
N ASP A 173 -7.62 -15.81 -5.75
CA ASP A 173 -8.56 -16.63 -4.98
C ASP A 173 -9.48 -15.69 -4.22
N PHE A 174 -10.79 -15.90 -4.32
CA PHE A 174 -11.83 -15.12 -3.62
C PHE A 174 -12.44 -15.87 -2.43
N GLY A 175 -11.94 -17.08 -2.11
CA GLY A 175 -12.33 -17.90 -0.97
C GLY A 175 -13.69 -18.61 -1.09
N TYR A 176 -14.62 -18.09 -1.89
CA TYR A 176 -15.99 -18.60 -2.01
C TYR A 176 -16.43 -18.90 -3.45
N THR A 177 -15.64 -18.49 -4.44
CA THR A 177 -15.90 -18.70 -5.87
C THR A 177 -14.69 -19.34 -6.54
N ASP A 178 -14.84 -19.77 -7.78
CA ASP A 178 -13.70 -20.28 -8.55
C ASP A 178 -12.59 -19.23 -8.66
N PRO A 179 -11.30 -19.64 -8.68
CA PRO A 179 -10.20 -18.70 -8.84
C PRO A 179 -10.24 -17.97 -10.19
N GLY A 180 -9.85 -16.70 -10.20
CA GLY A 180 -9.72 -15.89 -11.41
C GLY A 180 -8.28 -15.85 -11.90
N LEU A 181 -8.02 -16.28 -13.14
CA LEU A 181 -6.69 -16.21 -13.75
C LEU A 181 -6.41 -14.81 -14.28
N VAL A 182 -5.38 -14.15 -13.78
CA VAL A 182 -4.99 -12.79 -14.18
C VAL A 182 -3.99 -12.85 -15.32
N GLY A 183 -4.29 -12.18 -16.42
CA GLY A 183 -3.43 -12.08 -17.60
C GLY A 183 -3.14 -10.64 -17.99
N VAL A 184 -1.98 -10.41 -18.59
CA VAL A 184 -1.63 -9.15 -19.27
C VAL A 184 -1.71 -9.33 -20.77
N HIS A 185 -2.40 -8.42 -21.46
CA HIS A 185 -2.46 -8.41 -22.90
C HIS A 185 -1.11 -7.98 -23.47
N ARG A 186 -0.51 -8.82 -24.32
CA ARG A 186 0.88 -8.72 -24.73
C ARG A 186 1.26 -7.43 -25.47
N VAL A 187 0.30 -6.82 -26.19
CA VAL A 187 0.50 -5.59 -26.99
C VAL A 187 0.11 -4.32 -26.22
N THR A 188 -1.08 -4.30 -25.61
CA THR A 188 -1.64 -3.11 -24.94
C THR A 188 -1.19 -2.96 -23.49
N GLY A 189 -0.69 -4.03 -22.87
CA GLY A 189 -0.34 -4.05 -21.45
C GLY A 189 -1.54 -4.16 -20.51
N ALA A 190 -2.78 -4.13 -21.02
CA ALA A 190 -3.99 -4.16 -20.21
C ALA A 190 -4.12 -5.46 -19.42
N VAL A 191 -4.47 -5.35 -18.15
CA VAL A 191 -4.63 -6.48 -17.25
C VAL A 191 -6.10 -6.89 -17.21
N HIS A 192 -6.33 -8.17 -17.44
CA HIS A 192 -7.63 -8.81 -17.40
C HIS A 192 -7.61 -9.98 -16.43
N MET A 193 -8.78 -10.36 -15.95
CA MET A 193 -9.01 -11.60 -15.24
C MET A 193 -9.94 -12.48 -16.06
N TYR A 194 -9.61 -13.76 -16.15
CA TYR A 194 -10.47 -14.78 -16.69
C TYR A 194 -11.03 -15.64 -15.56
N GLN A 195 -12.35 -15.79 -15.52
CA GLN A 195 -13.04 -16.74 -14.65
C GLN A 195 -14.12 -17.45 -15.47
N GLU A 196 -15.36 -16.94 -15.50
CA GLU A 196 -16.39 -17.38 -16.46
C GLU A 196 -16.37 -16.54 -17.75
N SER A 197 -15.82 -15.34 -17.65
CA SER A 197 -15.65 -14.39 -18.75
C SER A 197 -14.38 -13.56 -18.54
N VAL A 198 -13.97 -12.83 -19.57
CA VAL A 198 -12.82 -11.92 -19.50
C VAL A 198 -13.28 -10.58 -18.92
N ILE A 199 -12.74 -10.21 -17.77
CA ILE A 199 -13.05 -9.00 -17.02
C ILE A 199 -11.84 -8.06 -17.09
N PRO A 200 -11.96 -6.83 -17.59
CA PRO A 200 -10.88 -5.84 -17.52
C PRO A 200 -10.65 -5.45 -16.05
N LEU A 201 -9.40 -5.50 -15.58
CA LEU A 201 -9.06 -5.09 -14.21
C LEU A 201 -8.34 -3.75 -14.17
N ALA A 202 -7.36 -3.56 -15.05
CA ALA A 202 -6.53 -2.37 -15.06
C ALA A 202 -6.00 -2.04 -16.45
N ARG A 203 -5.75 -0.75 -16.70
CA ARG A 203 -5.18 -0.29 -17.98
C ARG A 203 -3.79 -0.86 -18.27
N ASP A 204 -3.02 -1.15 -17.23
CA ASP A 204 -1.67 -1.71 -17.32
C ASP A 204 -1.25 -2.40 -16.02
N VAL A 205 -0.11 -3.10 -16.06
CA VAL A 205 0.44 -3.83 -14.90
C VAL A 205 0.84 -2.90 -13.75
N ALA A 206 1.32 -1.69 -14.04
CA ALA A 206 1.71 -0.74 -13.00
C ALA A 206 0.48 -0.27 -12.21
N THR A 207 -0.62 0.01 -12.90
CA THR A 207 -1.92 0.33 -12.29
C THR A 207 -2.47 -0.84 -11.51
N PHE A 208 -2.44 -2.07 -12.06
CA PHE A 208 -2.90 -3.26 -11.34
C PHE A 208 -2.17 -3.42 -9.99
N VAL A 209 -0.84 -3.38 -9.99
CA VAL A 209 -0.06 -3.50 -8.75
C VAL A 209 -0.27 -2.30 -7.84
N GLY A 210 -0.42 -1.11 -8.40
CA GLY A 210 -0.73 0.09 -7.63
C GLY A 210 -2.05 -0.02 -6.86
N LEU A 211 -3.08 -0.68 -7.42
CA LEU A 211 -4.35 -0.93 -6.73
C LEU A 211 -4.14 -1.90 -5.56
N LEU A 212 -3.37 -2.98 -5.74
CA LEU A 212 -3.01 -3.92 -4.67
C LEU A 212 -2.21 -3.25 -3.54
N ASP A 213 -1.21 -2.45 -3.92
CA ASP A 213 -0.41 -1.63 -3.00
C ASP A 213 -1.29 -0.61 -2.26
N GLY A 214 -2.26 -0.01 -2.95
CA GLY A 214 -3.28 0.88 -2.41
C GLY A 214 -4.06 0.23 -1.26
N VAL A 215 -4.62 -0.96 -1.49
CA VAL A 215 -5.35 -1.69 -0.44
C VAL A 215 -4.47 -1.91 0.79
N ARG A 216 -3.21 -2.36 0.61
CA ARG A 216 -2.29 -2.58 1.74
C ARG A 216 -1.92 -1.30 2.47
N ARG A 217 -1.72 -0.20 1.73
CA ARG A 217 -1.33 1.10 2.29
C ARG A 217 -2.46 1.77 3.07
N TYR A 218 -3.71 1.59 2.64
CA TYR A 218 -4.88 2.25 3.22
C TYR A 218 -5.65 1.39 4.22
N MET A 219 -5.41 0.07 4.28
CA MET A 219 -6.10 -0.87 5.16
C MET A 219 -6.31 -0.34 6.60
N GLY A 220 -5.25 0.11 7.28
CA GLY A 220 -5.36 0.62 8.65
C GLY A 220 -6.21 1.89 8.77
N ALA A 221 -6.16 2.77 7.76
CA ALA A 221 -6.93 4.01 7.74
C ALA A 221 -8.42 3.75 7.47
N CYS A 222 -8.75 2.76 6.63
CA CYS A 222 -10.14 2.37 6.40
C CYS A 222 -10.76 1.70 7.63
N TRP A 223 -10.01 0.84 8.33
CA TRP A 223 -10.50 0.11 9.50
C TRP A 223 -10.60 0.93 10.78
N SER A 224 -9.64 1.83 10.99
CA SER A 224 -9.49 2.54 12.25
C SER A 224 -8.92 3.92 11.97
N SER A 225 -9.64 4.73 11.21
CA SER A 225 -9.28 6.14 11.01
C SER A 225 -9.19 6.89 12.33
N TYR A 226 -8.42 7.97 12.35
CA TYR A 226 -8.59 8.99 13.39
C TYR A 226 -9.92 9.73 13.18
N PRO A 227 -10.56 10.30 14.23
CA PRO A 227 -11.84 10.99 14.10
C PRO A 227 -11.88 12.11 13.05
N ALA A 228 -10.73 12.75 12.78
CA ALA A 228 -10.59 13.80 11.76
C ALA A 228 -10.19 13.27 10.37
N GLU A 229 -9.99 11.96 10.19
CA GLU A 229 -9.60 11.35 8.92
C GLU A 229 -10.80 10.67 8.25
N ASP A 230 -10.92 10.87 6.93
CA ASP A 230 -11.81 10.09 6.08
C ASP A 230 -11.01 9.01 5.34
N GLY A 231 -10.62 7.95 6.06
CA GLY A 231 -9.76 6.91 5.50
C GLY A 231 -10.35 6.18 4.30
N ILE A 232 -11.67 5.99 4.28
CA ILE A 232 -12.38 5.35 3.16
C ILE A 232 -12.48 6.31 1.97
N GLY A 233 -12.84 7.57 2.21
CA GLY A 233 -12.86 8.61 1.17
C GLY A 233 -11.48 8.79 0.52
N ASP A 234 -10.43 8.96 1.33
CA ASP A 234 -9.05 9.11 0.86
C ASP A 234 -8.58 7.89 0.04
N PHE A 235 -8.99 6.68 0.44
CA PHE A 235 -8.72 5.46 -0.33
C PHE A 235 -9.43 5.48 -1.68
N GLY A 236 -10.72 5.81 -1.70
CA GLY A 236 -11.51 5.90 -2.94
C GLY A 236 -10.93 6.94 -3.91
N GLU A 237 -10.58 8.13 -3.43
CA GLU A 237 -9.93 9.17 -4.23
C GLU A 237 -8.59 8.70 -4.81
N ALA A 238 -7.78 8.01 -4.02
CA ALA A 238 -6.50 7.48 -4.49
C ALA A 238 -6.67 6.40 -5.57
N MET A 239 -7.66 5.50 -5.42
CA MET A 239 -7.92 4.44 -6.40
C MET A 239 -8.49 5.01 -7.70
N GLU A 240 -9.39 5.98 -7.63
CA GLU A 240 -9.93 6.67 -8.81
C GLU A 240 -8.84 7.46 -9.55
N ALA A 241 -7.97 8.18 -8.83
CA ALA A 241 -6.84 8.86 -9.45
C ALA A 241 -5.87 7.88 -10.14
N LEU A 242 -5.71 6.67 -9.56
CA LEU A 242 -4.82 5.65 -10.10
C LEU A 242 -5.41 4.97 -11.35
N ASN A 243 -6.70 4.63 -11.35
CA ASN A 243 -7.38 3.95 -12.45
C ASN A 243 -8.79 4.53 -12.70
N PRO A 244 -8.90 5.68 -13.38
CA PRO A 244 -10.18 6.37 -13.54
C PRO A 244 -11.26 5.50 -14.18
N GLY A 245 -12.44 5.48 -13.57
CA GLY A 245 -13.59 4.72 -14.04
C GLY A 245 -13.52 3.20 -13.80
N ALA A 246 -12.46 2.68 -13.18
CA ALA A 246 -12.39 1.27 -12.81
C ALA A 246 -13.46 0.87 -11.77
N LEU A 247 -13.85 1.83 -10.94
CA LEU A 247 -14.90 1.70 -9.91
C LEU A 247 -16.23 2.33 -10.35
N ALA A 248 -16.37 2.70 -11.62
CA ALA A 248 -17.61 3.30 -12.09
C ALA A 248 -18.74 2.26 -12.06
N ASN A 249 -19.89 2.65 -11.54
CA ASN A 249 -21.07 1.78 -11.44
C ASN A 249 -21.42 1.17 -12.82
N GLY A 250 -21.58 -0.15 -12.86
CA GLY A 250 -21.85 -0.92 -14.08
C GLY A 250 -20.62 -1.28 -14.91
N SER A 251 -19.40 -0.91 -14.48
CA SER A 251 -18.17 -1.44 -15.04
C SER A 251 -17.99 -2.90 -14.59
N PRO A 252 -17.63 -3.84 -15.48
CA PRO A 252 -17.29 -5.21 -15.09
C PRO A 252 -16.13 -5.27 -14.08
N ALA A 253 -15.23 -4.28 -14.12
CA ALA A 253 -14.13 -4.17 -13.18
C ALA A 253 -14.59 -3.74 -11.77
N ALA A 254 -15.68 -2.96 -11.69
CA ALA A 254 -16.13 -2.36 -10.45
C ALA A 254 -16.58 -3.44 -9.47
N GLU A 255 -17.37 -4.41 -9.90
CA GLU A 255 -17.82 -5.50 -9.01
C GLU A 255 -16.63 -6.31 -8.43
N THR A 256 -15.60 -6.58 -9.24
CA THR A 256 -14.40 -7.29 -8.78
C THR A 256 -13.61 -6.45 -7.78
N TRP A 257 -13.37 -5.17 -8.10
CA TRP A 257 -12.62 -4.29 -7.20
C TRP A 257 -13.40 -3.94 -5.94
N GLU A 258 -14.71 -3.73 -6.01
CA GLU A 258 -15.60 -3.55 -4.86
C GLU A 258 -15.51 -4.75 -3.93
N HIS A 259 -15.54 -5.99 -4.45
CA HIS A 259 -15.37 -7.18 -3.64
C HIS A 259 -14.01 -7.20 -2.92
N LEU A 260 -12.92 -6.88 -3.64
CA LEU A 260 -11.58 -6.82 -3.07
C LEU A 260 -11.40 -5.67 -2.07
N PHE A 261 -12.11 -4.55 -2.26
CA PHE A 261 -12.01 -3.37 -1.41
C PHE A 261 -12.89 -3.48 -0.16
N ALA A 262 -14.05 -4.15 -0.26
CA ALA A 262 -14.89 -4.51 0.86
C ALA A 262 -14.11 -5.28 1.95
N ALA A 263 -13.06 -6.01 1.57
CA ALA A 263 -12.15 -6.65 2.51
C ALA A 263 -11.45 -5.67 3.48
N ILE A 264 -11.30 -4.39 3.11
CA ILE A 264 -10.71 -3.36 3.96
C ILE A 264 -11.66 -2.24 4.36
N THR A 265 -12.82 -2.11 3.70
CA THR A 265 -13.83 -1.09 4.01
C THR A 265 -15.03 -1.64 4.79
N GLU A 266 -15.29 -2.96 4.76
CA GLU A 266 -16.57 -3.54 5.23
C GLU A 266 -16.43 -4.84 6.08
N LEU A 267 -15.51 -5.77 5.74
CA LEU A 267 -15.50 -7.16 6.24
C LEU A 267 -14.68 -7.48 7.54
N SER A 268 -14.71 -6.58 8.53
CA SER A 268 -13.96 -6.57 9.80
C SER A 268 -12.40 -6.59 9.76
N VAL A 269 -11.78 -6.17 10.87
CA VAL A 269 -10.32 -6.20 11.14
C VAL A 269 -9.70 -7.62 11.06
N TYR A 270 -10.54 -8.66 11.06
CA TYR A 270 -10.13 -10.07 11.03
C TYR A 270 -10.48 -10.79 9.73
N GLY A 271 -11.16 -10.15 8.77
CA GLY A 271 -11.36 -10.71 7.44
C GLY A 271 -12.13 -12.03 7.37
N TYR A 272 -13.04 -12.29 8.31
CA TYR A 272 -13.93 -13.46 8.36
C TYR A 272 -15.32 -13.09 8.84
#